data_AF-A0A0C9Y4G5-F1
#
_entry.id   AF-A0A0C9Y4G5-F1
#
_cell.length_a   1.000
_cell.length_b   1.000
_cell.length_c   1.000
_cell.angle_alpha   90.00
_cell.angle_beta   90.00
_cell.angle_gamma   90.00
#
_symmetry.space_group_name_H-M   'P 1'
#
loop_
_entity.id
_entity.type
_entity.pdbx_description
1 polymer ?
#
loop_
_entity_poly.entity_id
_entity_poly.type
_entity_poly.pdbx_seq_one_letter_code
_entity_poly.pdbx_strand_id
1 'polypeptide(L)'
;MPSLQHNFIPKLKDHLLSRLYQYEYDGDECQFTAVDHNHLHFVNNLNNVTELKTFRVNYTSYDVRRQQDFMQPGHGCTIMVLSREDGPGIHPFWYAQVIRAFRIPIIHVAPDTCNRSQQIMEVLWVRWLSTEPGYRWGFKEACLPKVGFVPATNDDAFGFLEPSLVICGCHLIPAFSQGRTDTLLRHGESIARQPGETDDWCAFYVNMYVLSFYLPYIF
;
A
#
# COMPACT_ATOMS: atom_id res chain seq x y z
N MET A 1 -15.74 -5.09 -16.77
CA MET A 1 -14.46 -5.17 -16.04
C MET A 1 -13.82 -3.79 -16.13
N PRO A 2 -13.80 -3.00 -15.05
CA PRO A 2 -13.15 -1.70 -15.08
C PRO A 2 -11.65 -1.93 -15.33
N SER A 3 -11.06 -1.09 -16.18
CA SER A 3 -9.70 -1.20 -16.70
C SER A 3 -8.69 -1.50 -15.59
N LEU A 4 -8.12 -2.72 -15.61
CA LEU A 4 -6.84 -2.95 -14.96
C LEU A 4 -5.91 -1.86 -15.46
N GLN A 5 -5.29 -1.15 -14.52
CA GLN A 5 -4.22 -0.20 -14.77
C GLN A 5 -3.29 -0.78 -15.84
N HIS A 6 -2.95 0.02 -16.87
CA HIS A 6 -1.97 -0.40 -17.86
C HIS A 6 -0.74 -0.89 -17.09
N ASN A 7 -0.28 -2.11 -17.39
CA ASN A 7 0.88 -2.75 -16.75
C ASN A 7 0.67 -3.41 -15.36
N PHE A 8 -0.56 -3.73 -14.93
CA PHE A 8 -0.78 -4.46 -13.67
C PHE A 8 0.04 -5.75 -13.52
N ILE A 9 0.03 -6.62 -14.55
CA ILE A 9 0.78 -7.90 -14.51
C ILE A 9 2.30 -7.67 -14.52
N PRO A 10 2.87 -6.83 -15.41
CA PRO A 10 4.27 -6.42 -15.32
C PRO A 10 4.68 -5.91 -13.93
N LYS A 11 3.97 -4.90 -13.39
CA LYS A 11 4.26 -4.35 -12.04
C LYS A 11 4.18 -5.41 -10.94
N LEU A 12 3.21 -6.33 -11.04
CA LEU A 12 3.12 -7.45 -10.10
C LEU A 12 4.34 -8.39 -10.20
N LYS A 13 4.80 -8.69 -11.42
CA LYS A 13 6.01 -9.50 -11.61
C LYS A 13 7.25 -8.78 -11.06
N ASP A 14 7.37 -7.49 -11.31
CA ASP A 14 8.45 -6.64 -10.80
C ASP A 14 8.51 -6.68 -9.26
N HIS A 15 7.37 -6.49 -8.60
CA HIS A 15 7.24 -6.57 -7.15
C HIS A 15 7.62 -7.97 -6.61
N LEU A 16 7.12 -9.04 -7.24
CA LEU A 16 7.40 -10.42 -6.81
C LEU A 16 8.87 -10.80 -7.02
N LEU A 17 9.48 -10.40 -8.14
CA LEU A 17 10.90 -10.64 -8.43
C LEU A 17 11.80 -9.87 -7.46
N SER A 18 11.50 -8.60 -7.17
CA SER A 18 12.23 -7.80 -6.18
C SER A 18 12.34 -8.53 -4.84
N ARG A 19 11.22 -9.11 -4.39
CA ARG A 19 11.16 -9.89 -3.15
C ARG A 19 11.91 -11.22 -3.22
N LEU A 20 11.82 -11.92 -4.36
CA LEU A 20 12.57 -13.17 -4.57
C LEU A 20 14.09 -12.95 -4.58
N TYR A 21 14.54 -11.83 -5.14
CA TYR A 21 15.94 -11.42 -5.13
C TYR A 21 16.37 -10.71 -3.83
N GLN A 22 15.44 -10.56 -2.87
CA GLN A 22 15.68 -9.93 -1.56
C GLN A 22 16.19 -8.49 -1.68
N TYR A 23 15.73 -7.76 -2.70
CA TYR A 23 15.98 -6.33 -2.78
C TYR A 23 15.24 -5.62 -1.66
N GLU A 24 15.91 -4.64 -1.06
CA GLU A 24 15.29 -3.79 -0.07
C GLU A 24 14.20 -2.94 -0.73
N TYR A 25 13.01 -2.92 -0.13
CA TYR A 25 11.92 -2.07 -0.59
C TYR A 25 12.18 -0.61 -0.25
N ASP A 26 12.80 0.17 -1.13
CA ASP A 26 13.07 1.60 -0.96
C ASP A 26 11.87 2.50 -1.25
N GLY A 27 10.76 1.91 -1.70
CA GLY A 27 9.52 2.61 -2.03
C GLY A 27 9.24 2.68 -3.51
N ASP A 28 10.26 2.45 -4.35
CA ASP A 28 10.14 2.36 -5.78
C ASP A 28 10.10 0.88 -6.23
N GLU A 29 9.30 0.59 -7.25
CA GLU A 29 9.30 -0.74 -7.86
C GLU A 29 10.52 -0.88 -8.78
N CYS A 30 11.38 -1.88 -8.51
CA CYS A 30 12.47 -2.24 -9.40
C CYS A 30 11.91 -2.71 -10.74
N GLN A 31 12.41 -2.15 -11.84
CA GLN A 31 12.01 -2.58 -13.19
C GLN A 31 12.86 -3.74 -13.68
N PHE A 32 12.21 -4.82 -14.10
CA PHE A 32 12.88 -5.99 -14.66
C PHE A 32 12.63 -6.11 -16.15
N THR A 33 13.54 -6.80 -16.84
CA THR A 33 13.39 -7.05 -18.28
C THR A 33 12.36 -8.13 -18.56
N ALA A 34 11.89 -8.22 -19.81
CA ALA A 34 11.01 -9.32 -20.24
C ALA A 34 11.66 -10.71 -20.06
N VAL A 35 13.00 -10.79 -20.08
CA VAL A 35 13.74 -12.03 -19.82
C VAL A 35 13.63 -12.40 -18.34
N ASP A 36 13.85 -11.46 -17.45
CA ASP A 36 13.72 -11.66 -16.00
C ASP A 36 12.29 -12.05 -15.61
N HIS A 37 11.28 -11.46 -16.26
CA HIS A 37 9.87 -11.82 -16.07
C HIS A 37 9.56 -13.28 -16.43
N ASN A 38 10.40 -13.93 -17.26
CA ASN A 38 10.27 -15.35 -17.57
C ASN A 38 10.86 -16.24 -16.48
N HIS A 39 11.64 -15.71 -15.54
CA HIS A 39 12.08 -16.45 -14.37
C HIS A 39 10.93 -16.68 -13.37
N LEU A 40 9.82 -15.94 -13.49
CA LEU A 40 8.66 -16.05 -12.62
C LEU A 40 7.46 -16.68 -13.34
N HIS A 41 7.03 -17.84 -12.86
CA HIS A 41 5.83 -18.52 -13.35
C HIS A 41 4.73 -18.51 -12.30
N PHE A 42 3.55 -18.03 -12.68
CA PHE A 42 2.33 -18.21 -11.87
C PHE A 42 1.83 -19.64 -12.05
N VAL A 43 1.60 -20.34 -10.95
CA VAL A 43 1.05 -21.70 -11.00
C VAL A 43 -0.34 -21.64 -11.65
N ASN A 44 -0.56 -22.49 -12.67
CA ASN A 44 -1.78 -22.53 -13.46
C ASN A 44 -2.17 -21.19 -14.10
N ASN A 45 -1.21 -20.35 -14.51
CA ASN A 45 -1.45 -19.09 -15.21
C ASN A 45 -2.45 -18.16 -14.48
N LEU A 46 -2.23 -17.94 -13.18
CA LEU A 46 -3.06 -17.11 -12.28
C LEU A 46 -4.45 -17.69 -11.93
N ASN A 47 -4.85 -18.84 -12.47
CA ASN A 47 -6.15 -19.45 -12.14
C ASN A 47 -6.29 -19.84 -10.67
N ASN A 48 -5.17 -20.04 -9.98
CA ASN A 48 -5.12 -20.42 -8.56
C ASN A 48 -4.84 -19.23 -7.62
N VAL A 49 -4.88 -17.98 -8.11
CA VAL A 49 -4.75 -16.82 -7.22
C VAL A 49 -5.95 -16.76 -6.31
N THR A 50 -5.69 -16.74 -5.00
CA THR A 50 -6.74 -16.63 -3.99
C THR A 50 -6.79 -15.20 -3.49
N GLU A 51 -7.94 -14.55 -3.60
CA GLU A 51 -8.17 -13.28 -2.93
C GLU A 51 -8.42 -13.51 -1.44
N LEU A 52 -7.69 -12.80 -0.60
CA LEU A 52 -7.80 -12.86 0.85
C LEU A 52 -8.87 -11.88 1.32
N LYS A 53 -9.86 -12.38 2.07
CA LYS A 53 -10.87 -11.54 2.73
C LYS A 53 -10.31 -10.71 3.87
N THR A 54 -9.26 -11.21 4.51
CA THR A 54 -8.58 -10.56 5.62
C THR A 54 -7.08 -10.81 5.56
N PHE A 55 -6.31 -9.87 6.09
CA PHE A 55 -4.89 -10.06 6.37
C PHE A 55 -4.59 -9.59 7.80
N ARG A 56 -3.46 -10.06 8.33
CA ARG A 56 -3.04 -9.82 9.72
C ARG A 56 -1.71 -9.09 9.73
N VAL A 57 -1.62 -8.08 10.58
CA VAL A 57 -0.38 -7.34 10.84
C VAL A 57 -0.09 -7.40 12.32
N ASN A 58 1.12 -7.83 12.67
CA ASN A 58 1.58 -7.83 14.05
C ASN A 58 2.50 -6.64 14.25
N TYR A 59 2.30 -5.90 15.33
CA TYR A 59 3.10 -4.74 15.65
C TYR A 59 3.35 -4.65 17.14
N THR A 60 4.35 -3.85 17.51
CA THR A 60 4.65 -3.56 18.90
C THR A 60 4.07 -2.20 19.23
N SER A 61 3.14 -2.15 20.17
CA SER A 61 2.63 -0.89 20.71
C SER A 61 3.68 -0.21 21.58
N TYR A 62 3.45 1.07 21.89
CA TYR A 62 4.40 1.91 22.64
C TYR A 62 4.73 1.33 24.02
N ASP A 63 3.75 0.72 24.69
CA ASP A 63 3.93 0.05 25.97
C ASP A 63 4.68 -1.30 25.84
N VAL A 64 5.36 -1.51 24.70
CA VAL A 64 6.20 -2.68 24.36
C VAL A 64 5.37 -3.97 24.41
N ARG A 65 4.09 -3.87 24.04
CA ARG A 65 3.21 -5.02 23.93
C ARG A 65 3.03 -5.41 22.47
N ARG A 66 2.95 -6.72 22.22
CA ARG A 66 2.58 -7.23 20.90
C ARG A 66 1.09 -7.07 20.72
N GLN A 67 0.71 -6.38 19.65
CA GLN A 67 -0.67 -6.24 19.21
C GLN A 67 -0.81 -6.78 17.78
N GLN A 68 -2.06 -7.00 17.38
CA GLN A 68 -2.40 -7.55 16.09
C GLN A 68 -3.60 -6.83 15.51
N ASP A 69 -3.45 -6.30 14.30
CA ASP A 69 -4.54 -5.78 13.51
C ASP A 69 -5.06 -6.85 12.56
N PHE A 70 -6.39 -6.95 12.49
CA PHE A 70 -7.10 -7.75 11.50
C PHE A 70 -7.82 -6.80 10.55
N MET A 71 -7.41 -6.82 9.29
CA MET A 71 -7.84 -5.84 8.31
C MET A 71 -8.57 -6.50 7.15
N GLN A 72 -9.61 -5.82 6.66
CA GLN A 72 -10.44 -6.24 5.53
C GLN A 72 -10.16 -5.31 4.33
N PRO A 73 -9.47 -5.78 3.28
CA PRO A 73 -9.27 -5.00 2.05
C PRO A 73 -10.58 -4.49 1.45
N GLY A 74 -10.53 -3.35 0.76
CA GLY A 74 -11.66 -2.77 0.02
C GLY A 74 -12.63 -1.95 0.86
N HIS A 75 -12.76 -2.23 2.16
CA HIS A 75 -13.66 -1.50 3.08
C HIS A 75 -13.03 -0.22 3.63
N GLY A 76 -12.28 0.53 2.82
CA GLY A 76 -11.58 1.74 3.28
C GLY A 76 -10.50 1.43 4.30
N CYS A 77 -9.97 0.21 4.25
CA CYS A 77 -8.84 -0.22 5.04
C CYS A 77 -7.63 0.63 4.64
N THR A 78 -7.17 1.45 5.57
CA THR A 78 -5.98 2.28 5.40
C THR A 78 -4.87 1.78 6.30
N ILE A 79 -3.68 1.70 5.74
CA ILE A 79 -2.47 1.20 6.37
C ILE A 79 -1.40 2.26 6.41
N MET A 80 -0.47 2.09 7.34
CA MET A 80 0.72 2.90 7.49
C MET A 80 1.96 2.04 7.24
N VAL A 81 2.91 2.56 6.47
CA VAL A 81 4.21 1.94 6.21
C VAL A 81 5.30 2.95 6.53
N LEU A 82 6.52 2.46 6.77
CA LEU A 82 7.67 3.34 7.00
C LEU A 82 8.00 4.07 5.69
N SER A 83 8.12 5.39 5.76
CA SER A 83 8.70 6.16 4.67
C SER A 83 10.21 5.92 4.67
N ARG A 84 10.77 5.62 3.51
CA ARG A 84 12.23 5.51 3.30
C ARG A 84 12.87 6.86 2.98
N GLU A 85 12.10 7.95 3.10
CA GLU A 85 12.58 9.31 2.83
C GLU A 85 13.38 9.86 4.03
N ASP A 86 14.57 10.38 3.75
CA ASP A 86 15.46 10.98 4.75
C ASP A 86 15.52 12.51 4.62
N GLY A 87 15.31 13.23 5.72
CA GLY A 87 15.47 14.69 5.76
C GLY A 87 14.73 15.38 6.92
N PRO A 88 15.16 16.60 7.29
CA PRO A 88 14.51 17.34 8.38
C PRO A 88 13.09 17.77 7.99
N GLY A 89 12.11 17.40 8.80
CA GLY A 89 10.71 17.76 8.59
C GLY A 89 9.97 16.91 7.54
N ILE A 90 10.60 15.81 7.08
CA ILE A 90 9.94 14.82 6.24
C ILE A 90 9.03 13.95 7.10
N HIS A 91 7.88 13.57 6.55
CA HIS A 91 6.93 12.72 7.24
C HIS A 91 7.45 11.27 7.25
N PRO A 92 7.66 10.65 8.44
CA PRO A 92 8.32 9.35 8.55
C PRO A 92 7.49 8.17 8.07
N PHE A 93 6.27 8.40 7.60
CA PHE A 93 5.35 7.35 7.19
C PHE A 93 4.71 7.65 5.84
N TRP A 94 4.45 6.60 5.07
CA TRP A 94 3.50 6.65 3.97
C TRP A 94 2.20 5.97 4.36
N TYR A 95 1.13 6.35 3.66
CA TYR A 95 -0.19 5.80 3.87
C TYR A 95 -0.73 5.25 2.57
N ALA A 96 -1.47 4.15 2.68
CA ALA A 96 -2.11 3.54 1.54
C ALA A 96 -3.49 3.01 1.91
N GLN A 97 -4.41 3.05 0.96
CA GLN A 97 -5.67 2.30 1.05
C GLN A 97 -5.46 0.93 0.43
N VAL A 98 -5.75 -0.14 1.18
CA VAL A 98 -5.69 -1.52 0.67
C VAL A 98 -6.95 -1.82 -0.12
N ILE A 99 -6.78 -2.06 -1.42
CA ILE A 99 -7.87 -2.38 -2.34
C ILE A 99 -8.18 -3.87 -2.28
N ARG A 100 -7.16 -4.71 -2.46
CA ARG A 100 -7.26 -6.18 -2.38
C ARG A 100 -6.01 -6.78 -1.78
N ALA A 101 -6.15 -7.99 -1.24
CA ALA A 101 -5.04 -8.82 -0.80
C ALA A 101 -5.08 -10.15 -1.56
N PHE A 102 -3.93 -10.64 -1.99
CA PHE A 102 -3.81 -11.83 -2.81
C PHE A 102 -2.81 -12.81 -2.21
N ARG A 103 -3.12 -14.09 -2.36
CA ARG A 103 -2.21 -15.21 -2.13
C ARG A 103 -1.92 -15.86 -3.47
N ILE A 104 -0.68 -15.74 -3.91
CA ILE A 104 -0.25 -16.08 -5.27
C ILE A 104 0.72 -17.27 -5.21
N PRO A 105 0.33 -18.44 -5.71
CA PRO A 105 1.26 -19.55 -5.90
C PRO A 105 2.16 -19.27 -7.11
N ILE A 106 3.48 -19.31 -6.88
CA ILE A 106 4.51 -19.02 -7.87
C ILE A 106 5.57 -20.12 -7.92
N ILE A 107 6.29 -20.20 -9.03
CA ILE A 107 7.51 -20.99 -9.19
C ILE A 107 8.58 -20.05 -9.72
N HIS A 108 9.72 -20.00 -9.03
CA HIS A 108 10.90 -19.24 -9.44
C HIS A 108 11.88 -20.16 -10.17
N VAL A 109 12.20 -19.81 -11.43
CA VAL A 109 13.00 -20.59 -12.37
C VAL A 109 14.13 -19.71 -12.93
N ALA A 110 14.77 -18.90 -12.09
CA ALA A 110 16.01 -18.22 -12.50
C ALA A 110 17.16 -19.24 -12.63
N PRO A 111 18.17 -18.97 -13.50
CA PRO A 111 19.28 -19.89 -13.75
C PRO A 111 20.00 -20.35 -12.47
N ASP A 112 20.14 -19.46 -11.50
CA ASP A 112 20.88 -19.69 -10.25
C ASP A 112 20.02 -20.26 -9.11
N THR A 113 18.73 -20.52 -9.37
CA THR A 113 17.80 -20.97 -8.32
C THR A 113 17.96 -22.46 -8.02
N CYS A 114 18.41 -22.78 -6.81
CA CYS A 114 18.49 -24.16 -6.32
C CYS A 114 17.12 -24.74 -5.92
N ASN A 115 16.15 -23.89 -5.59
CA ASN A 115 14.82 -24.30 -5.15
C ASN A 115 13.75 -23.94 -6.20
N ARG A 116 13.28 -24.96 -6.93
CA ARG A 116 12.19 -24.85 -7.91
C ARG A 116 10.84 -25.33 -7.36
N SER A 117 10.71 -25.44 -6.03
CA SER A 117 9.44 -25.80 -5.42
C SER A 117 8.42 -24.68 -5.61
N GLN A 118 7.15 -25.05 -5.60
CA GLN A 118 6.06 -24.08 -5.54
C GLN A 118 6.15 -23.28 -4.23
N GLN A 119 6.14 -21.96 -4.36
CA GLN A 119 6.13 -21.01 -3.25
C GLN A 119 4.81 -20.24 -3.28
N ILE A 120 4.47 -19.64 -2.15
CA ILE A 120 3.26 -18.84 -2.01
C ILE A 120 3.69 -17.47 -1.51
N MET A 121 3.31 -16.43 -2.23
CA MET A 121 3.57 -15.05 -1.84
C MET A 121 2.25 -14.33 -1.58
N GLU A 122 2.21 -13.59 -0.47
CA GLU A 122 1.10 -12.68 -0.15
C GLU A 122 1.44 -11.28 -0.63
N VAL A 123 0.49 -10.63 -1.29
CA VAL A 123 0.66 -9.29 -1.89
C VAL A 123 -0.59 -8.46 -1.62
N LEU A 124 -0.40 -7.21 -1.21
CA LEU A 124 -1.45 -6.21 -1.11
C LEU A 124 -1.42 -5.35 -2.37
N TRP A 125 -2.58 -5.09 -2.96
CA TRP A 125 -2.74 -4.06 -3.98
C TRP A 125 -3.32 -2.82 -3.33
N VAL A 126 -2.60 -1.70 -3.44
CA VAL A 126 -2.89 -0.49 -2.67
C VAL A 126 -3.02 0.74 -3.56
N ARG A 127 -3.73 1.75 -3.06
CA ARG A 127 -3.76 3.11 -3.59
C ARG A 127 -3.01 4.03 -2.64
N TRP A 128 -1.98 4.71 -3.13
CA TRP A 128 -1.10 5.53 -2.31
C TRP A 128 -1.70 6.90 -1.97
N LEU A 129 -1.35 7.40 -0.80
CA LEU A 129 -1.62 8.77 -0.37
C LEU A 129 -0.29 9.51 -0.20
N SER A 130 -0.25 10.75 -0.68
CA SER A 130 0.88 11.67 -0.48
C SER A 130 0.55 12.71 0.59
N THR A 131 1.58 13.20 1.28
CA THR A 131 1.45 14.35 2.18
C THR A 131 1.05 15.61 1.42
N GLU A 132 0.21 16.45 2.03
CA GLU A 132 -0.20 17.74 1.47
C GLU A 132 1.01 18.70 1.41
N PRO A 133 1.43 19.15 0.21
CA PRO A 133 2.59 20.04 0.08
C PRO A 133 2.39 21.36 0.83
N GLY A 134 3.41 21.76 1.60
CA GLY A 134 3.41 23.03 2.34
C GLY A 134 2.51 23.06 3.58
N TYR A 135 1.78 21.98 3.88
CA TYR A 135 1.00 21.87 5.10
C TYR A 135 1.90 21.60 6.31
N ARG A 136 1.83 22.46 7.32
CA ARG A 136 2.57 22.27 8.57
C ARG A 136 1.74 21.46 9.55
N TRP A 137 2.37 20.48 10.17
CA TRP A 137 1.74 19.55 11.10
C TRP A 137 2.67 19.26 12.28
N GLY A 138 2.15 18.53 13.26
CA GLY A 138 2.89 18.06 14.42
C GLY A 138 2.55 18.82 15.69
N PHE A 139 3.19 18.42 16.80
CA PHE A 139 2.86 18.93 18.13
C PHE A 139 3.02 20.44 18.26
N LYS A 140 4.01 21.04 17.59
CA LYS A 140 4.26 22.49 17.62
C LYS A 140 3.13 23.29 16.97
N GLU A 141 2.56 22.77 15.89
CA GLU A 141 1.51 23.42 15.12
C GLU A 141 0.11 23.01 15.60
N ALA A 142 0.02 22.07 16.56
CA ALA A 142 -1.22 21.45 17.03
C ALA A 142 -2.13 20.95 15.90
N CYS A 143 -1.52 20.51 14.79
CA CYS A 143 -2.19 20.11 13.56
C CYS A 143 -1.85 18.66 13.21
N LEU A 144 -2.87 17.85 12.88
CA LEU A 144 -2.69 16.47 12.42
C LEU A 144 -2.09 16.46 11.00
N PRO A 145 -1.20 15.49 10.66
CA PRO A 145 -0.71 15.31 9.30
C PRO A 145 -1.88 15.23 8.32
N LYS A 146 -1.73 15.91 7.18
CA LYS A 146 -2.73 15.96 6.13
C LYS A 146 -2.20 15.24 4.89
N VAL A 147 -3.03 14.38 4.34
CA VAL A 147 -2.69 13.52 3.20
C VAL A 147 -3.82 13.49 2.19
N GLY A 148 -3.50 13.30 0.91
CA GLY A 148 -4.47 13.15 -0.17
C GLY A 148 -4.11 11.95 -1.04
N PHE A 149 -5.07 11.39 -1.78
CA PHE A 149 -4.73 10.34 -2.74
C PHE A 149 -3.81 10.89 -3.83
N VAL A 150 -2.84 10.09 -4.23
CA VAL A 150 -2.09 10.36 -5.45
C VAL A 150 -3.05 10.26 -6.65
N PRO A 151 -3.09 11.24 -7.56
CA PRO A 151 -3.98 11.20 -8.72
C PRO A 151 -3.73 9.97 -9.59
N ALA A 152 -4.79 9.30 -10.05
CA ALA A 152 -4.71 8.08 -10.86
C ALA A 152 -4.05 8.29 -12.24
N THR A 153 -3.80 9.54 -12.64
CA THR A 153 -2.99 9.90 -13.81
C THR A 153 -1.49 9.72 -13.58
N ASN A 154 -1.06 9.60 -12.33
CA ASN A 154 0.29 9.21 -11.96
C ASN A 154 0.39 7.67 -11.99
N ASP A 155 1.41 7.16 -12.67
CA ASP A 155 1.64 5.71 -12.80
C ASP A 155 1.85 5.01 -11.45
N ASP A 156 2.29 5.76 -10.44
CA ASP A 156 2.61 5.25 -9.09
C ASP A 156 1.48 5.51 -8.08
N ALA A 157 0.30 5.95 -8.54
CA ALA A 157 -0.87 6.11 -7.68
C ALA A 157 -1.35 4.79 -7.06
N PHE A 158 -1.06 3.67 -7.73
CA PHE A 158 -1.34 2.33 -7.27
C PHE A 158 -0.08 1.49 -7.34
N GLY A 159 0.09 0.59 -6.38
CA GLY A 159 1.26 -0.28 -6.33
C GLY A 159 0.99 -1.55 -5.55
N PHE A 160 2.01 -2.40 -5.50
CA PHE A 160 2.00 -3.62 -4.72
C PHE A 160 2.84 -3.50 -3.46
N LEU A 161 2.35 -4.06 -2.36
CA LEU A 161 3.01 -4.02 -1.08
C LEU A 161 3.08 -5.40 -0.45
N GLU A 162 4.22 -5.72 0.14
CA GLU A 162 4.38 -6.90 0.97
C GLU A 162 3.70 -6.66 2.35
N PRO A 163 2.82 -7.56 2.83
CA PRO A 163 2.15 -7.39 4.12
C PRO A 163 3.08 -7.19 5.33
N SER A 164 4.32 -7.69 5.28
CA SER A 164 5.31 -7.53 6.36
C SER A 164 5.87 -6.11 6.48
N LEU A 165 5.71 -5.28 5.44
CA LEU A 165 6.11 -3.87 5.44
C LEU A 165 5.06 -2.96 6.10
N VAL A 166 3.86 -3.48 6.36
CA VAL A 166 2.80 -2.74 7.05
C VAL A 166 3.15 -2.63 8.52
N ILE A 167 3.20 -1.40 9.03
CA ILE A 167 3.40 -1.13 10.46
C ILE A 167 2.11 -1.45 11.20
N CYS A 168 1.00 -0.81 10.81
CA CYS A 168 -0.32 -1.06 11.38
C CYS A 168 -1.42 -0.47 10.48
N GLY A 169 -2.67 -0.73 10.83
CA GLY A 169 -3.80 0.03 10.31
C GLY A 169 -3.76 1.48 10.82
N CYS A 170 -4.26 2.42 10.04
CA CYS A 170 -4.44 3.81 10.45
C CYS A 170 -5.88 4.25 10.21
N HIS A 171 -6.31 5.32 10.89
CA HIS A 171 -7.62 5.91 10.68
C HIS A 171 -7.47 7.28 10.02
N LEU A 172 -8.06 7.43 8.83
CA LEU A 172 -8.09 8.68 8.08
C LEU A 172 -9.42 9.39 8.30
N ILE A 173 -9.36 10.66 8.69
CA ILE A 173 -10.53 11.52 8.92
C ILE A 173 -10.67 12.44 7.71
N PRO A 174 -11.78 12.39 6.94
CA PRO A 174 -11.97 13.30 5.82
C PRO A 174 -11.84 14.77 6.22
N ALA A 175 -11.15 15.56 5.41
CA ALA A 175 -11.09 17.00 5.56
C ALA A 175 -12.40 17.64 5.04
N PHE A 176 -13.50 17.50 5.80
CA PHE A 176 -14.85 17.88 5.37
C PHE A 176 -14.96 19.29 4.78
N SER A 177 -14.18 20.25 5.30
CA SER A 177 -14.16 21.64 4.83
C SER A 177 -13.61 21.82 3.41
N GLN A 178 -12.84 20.85 2.89
CA GLN A 178 -12.29 20.87 1.53
C GLN A 178 -13.18 20.14 0.51
N GLY A 179 -14.23 19.47 0.98
CA GLY A 179 -15.18 18.78 0.11
C GLY A 179 -14.58 17.57 -0.62
N ARG A 180 -15.20 17.24 -1.75
CA ARG A 180 -14.92 16.06 -2.57
C ARG A 180 -14.50 16.48 -3.97
N THR A 181 -13.82 15.59 -4.68
CA THR A 181 -13.24 15.84 -6.00
C THR A 181 -13.23 14.56 -6.86
N ASP A 182 -13.37 14.75 -8.16
CA ASP A 182 -13.24 13.72 -9.20
C ASP A 182 -11.90 13.81 -9.97
N THR A 183 -11.00 14.70 -9.55
CA THR A 183 -9.70 14.90 -10.20
C THR A 183 -8.68 13.81 -9.84
N LEU A 184 -8.85 13.17 -8.68
CA LEU A 184 -7.93 12.14 -8.17
C LEU A 184 -8.16 10.77 -8.80
N LEU A 185 -9.39 10.52 -9.27
CA LEU A 185 -9.79 9.32 -9.99
C LEU A 185 -11.09 9.62 -10.70
N ARG A 186 -11.24 9.10 -11.93
CA ARG A 186 -12.42 9.33 -12.77
C ARG A 186 -13.73 9.20 -11.98
N HIS A 187 -14.64 10.15 -12.17
CA HIS A 187 -15.97 10.11 -11.56
C HIS A 187 -16.73 8.81 -11.90
N GLY A 188 -17.38 8.24 -10.89
CA GLY A 188 -18.18 7.01 -10.96
C GLY A 188 -17.73 5.95 -9.97
N GLU A 189 -18.44 4.82 -9.95
CA GLU A 189 -18.07 3.69 -9.10
C GLU A 189 -16.68 3.16 -9.49
N SER A 190 -15.89 2.84 -8.47
CA SER A 190 -14.57 2.25 -8.66
C SER A 190 -14.28 1.21 -7.59
N ILE A 191 -13.50 0.21 -7.96
CA ILE A 191 -12.93 -0.78 -7.03
C ILE A 191 -12.05 -0.15 -5.94
N ALA A 192 -11.50 1.03 -6.22
CA ALA A 192 -10.66 1.79 -5.29
C ALA A 192 -11.47 2.70 -4.35
N ARG A 193 -12.81 2.64 -4.41
CA ARG A 193 -13.73 3.42 -3.59
C ARG A 193 -14.64 2.49 -2.78
N GLN A 194 -15.28 3.04 -1.75
CA GLN A 194 -16.33 2.32 -1.05
C GLN A 194 -17.56 2.12 -1.96
N PRO A 195 -18.35 1.06 -1.74
CA PRO A 195 -19.60 0.89 -2.47
C PRO A 195 -20.51 2.12 -2.34
N GLY A 196 -20.94 2.67 -3.47
CA GLY A 196 -21.81 3.86 -3.55
C GLY A 196 -21.10 5.20 -3.62
N GLU A 197 -19.77 5.26 -3.44
CA GLU A 197 -19.00 6.50 -3.66
C GLU A 197 -18.66 6.70 -5.14
N THR A 198 -18.82 7.94 -5.64
CA THR A 198 -18.57 8.29 -7.05
C THR A 198 -17.41 9.27 -7.25
N ASP A 199 -16.95 9.90 -6.18
CA ASP A 199 -15.84 10.85 -6.11
C ASP A 199 -14.98 10.58 -4.85
N ASP A 200 -13.83 11.23 -4.73
CA ASP A 200 -12.93 11.07 -3.57
C ASP A 200 -12.99 12.30 -2.66
N TRP A 201 -12.63 12.15 -1.38
CA TRP A 201 -12.34 13.32 -0.55
C TRP A 201 -11.07 14.02 -1.04
N CYS A 202 -11.06 15.36 -1.01
CA CYS A 202 -9.89 16.15 -1.43
C CYS A 202 -8.65 15.83 -0.58
N ALA A 203 -8.83 15.64 0.72
CA ALA A 203 -7.77 15.25 1.65
C ALA A 203 -8.34 14.60 2.91
N PHE A 204 -7.43 14.06 3.72
CA PHE A 204 -7.68 13.44 5.00
C PHE A 204 -6.69 13.95 6.05
N TYR A 205 -7.13 14.04 7.29
CA TYR A 205 -6.26 14.14 8.44
C TYR A 205 -5.94 12.74 8.96
N VAL A 206 -4.67 12.47 9.22
CA VAL A 206 -4.24 11.21 9.82
C VAL A 206 -4.51 11.28 11.32
N ASN A 207 -5.33 10.38 11.84
CA ASN A 207 -5.59 10.33 13.28
C ASN A 207 -4.36 9.80 14.03
N MET A 208 -3.53 10.73 14.50
CA MET A 208 -2.36 10.40 15.30
C MET A 208 -2.69 9.91 16.70
N TYR A 209 -3.89 10.13 17.25
CA TYR A 209 -4.19 9.65 18.61
C TYR A 209 -4.26 8.12 18.67
N VAL A 210 -4.57 7.46 17.55
CA VAL A 210 -4.46 5.99 17.41
C VAL A 210 -3.04 5.56 17.03
N LEU A 211 -2.08 6.49 16.84
CA LEU A 211 -0.69 6.19 16.47
C LEU A 211 0.33 6.63 17.54
N SER A 212 0.03 7.68 18.32
CA SER A 212 0.88 8.23 19.38
C SER A 212 0.83 7.39 20.66
N PHE A 213 -0.27 6.67 20.90
CA PHE A 213 -0.27 5.55 21.85
C PHE A 213 0.62 4.37 21.40
N TYR A 214 1.22 4.44 20.21
CA TYR A 214 1.95 3.32 19.61
C TYR A 214 3.43 3.65 19.27
N LEU A 215 3.77 4.89 18.90
CA LEU A 215 5.15 5.29 18.52
C LEU A 215 5.50 6.75 18.87
N PRO A 216 5.88 7.09 20.12
CA PRO A 216 6.18 8.47 20.51
C PRO A 216 7.60 8.95 20.20
N TYR A 217 8.50 8.09 19.73
CA TYR A 217 9.87 8.48 19.35
C TYR A 217 10.02 8.87 17.88
N ILE A 218 8.92 8.93 17.12
CA ILE A 218 8.93 9.17 15.67
C ILE A 218 8.32 10.55 15.31
N PHE A 219 7.92 11.36 16.30
CA PHE A 219 7.28 12.67 16.07
C PHE A 219 7.86 13.78 16.93
#